data_AF-A0AA39RM77-F1
#
_entry.id   AF-A0AA39RM77-F1
#
_cell.length_a   1.000
_cell.length_b   1.000
_cell.length_c   1.000
_cell.angle_alpha   90.00
_cell.angle_beta   90.00
_cell.angle_gamma   90.00
#
_symmetry.space_group_name_H-M   'P 1'
#
loop_
_entity.id
_entity.type
_entity.pdbx_description
1 polymer ?
#
loop_
_entity_poly.entity_id
_entity_poly.type
_entity_poly.pdbx_seq_one_letter_code
_entity_poly.pdbx_strand_id
1 'polypeptide(L)'
;MAQITSLTSLLSLYIVSNLLISGVMSTTFTMLNKCDYTVWPGILSNADAPPLSTTGFALQKGESRTISAPTSWGGRMWGRTHCSQDSTGKFSCLTADCGSGKLECSGSGAAPPATLAEFKLDGYGGQDFYDVSLVDGYNLQMLVVPQGGDGPNCTTTGCLVDLNGACPSELKVMSVDGKDGVACKSACEAFREPQYCCNGAYSTPDTCKPSSYSQAFKSACPHAYSYAYDDKSSTFTCSSSPDYTITFCPSPNTSQKSSQEGQSKNTDGTTNSSPLINSTMLYEGALDDSSASSSILDSTGFELLSGGSRSFQVPPTWSGRFWARTGCTFDLSTGQGSCTTADCGSNQIECNGSGANPPATLAEFTTGSGTPDFYDVSLVDGYNLPMIVEPTGGSGNCLSTGCITDLNLRCPNELRVESGEGCQSACEAFKTPEYCCSGAYGTPEVCKPSVYSEIFKTACPRSYSYAYDDATSTFTCTGADYTITFCPSTTR
;
A
#
# COMPACT_ATOMS: atom_id res chain seq x y z
N MET A 1 26.56 -18.59 63.78
CA MET A 1 27.27 -18.40 62.49
C MET A 1 26.69 -19.24 61.36
N ALA A 2 26.39 -20.54 61.55
CA ALA A 2 25.90 -21.42 60.47
C ALA A 2 24.52 -21.08 59.85
N GLN A 3 23.60 -20.45 60.60
CA GLN A 3 22.28 -20.05 60.07
C GLN A 3 22.35 -18.82 59.16
N ILE A 4 23.27 -17.89 59.42
CA ILE A 4 23.43 -16.65 58.63
C ILE A 4 24.05 -16.97 57.26
N THR A 5 24.98 -17.93 57.21
CA THR A 5 25.62 -18.40 55.96
C THR A 5 24.66 -19.15 55.02
N SER A 6 23.60 -19.77 55.56
CA SER A 6 22.59 -20.46 54.75
C SER A 6 21.63 -19.48 54.07
N LEU A 7 21.24 -18.43 54.80
CA LEU A 7 20.32 -17.40 54.30
C LEU A 7 20.97 -16.53 53.21
N THR A 8 22.27 -16.22 53.34
CA THR A 8 23.02 -15.49 52.30
C THR A 8 23.23 -16.33 51.03
N SER A 9 23.38 -17.65 51.15
CA SER A 9 23.49 -18.59 50.02
C SER A 9 22.17 -18.72 49.23
N LEU A 10 21.04 -18.80 49.94
CA LEU A 10 19.71 -18.83 49.32
C LEU A 10 19.35 -17.51 48.61
N LEU A 11 19.71 -16.37 49.20
CA LEU A 11 19.46 -15.05 48.61
C LEU A 11 20.35 -14.80 47.37
N SER A 12 21.60 -15.26 47.39
CA SER A 12 22.50 -15.17 46.23
C SER A 12 22.07 -16.12 45.10
N LEU A 13 21.57 -17.32 45.41
CA LEU A 13 21.00 -18.22 44.40
C LEU A 13 19.73 -17.62 43.76
N TYR A 14 18.90 -16.92 44.54
CA TYR A 14 17.71 -16.22 44.05
C TYR A 14 18.07 -15.01 43.17
N ILE A 15 19.11 -14.24 43.53
CA ILE A 15 19.60 -13.11 42.72
C ILE A 15 20.24 -13.60 41.41
N VAL A 16 21.03 -14.69 41.45
CA VAL A 16 21.62 -15.30 40.24
C VAL A 16 20.55 -15.93 39.34
N SER A 17 19.48 -16.50 39.92
CA SER A 17 18.31 -17.00 39.18
C SER A 17 17.52 -15.88 38.48
N ASN A 18 17.47 -14.66 39.02
CA ASN A 18 16.85 -13.49 38.37
C ASN A 18 17.80 -12.76 37.40
N LEU A 19 19.11 -13.02 37.44
CA LEU A 19 20.11 -12.51 36.49
C LEU A 19 20.20 -13.34 35.20
N LEU A 20 19.51 -14.48 35.13
CA LEU A 20 19.40 -15.36 33.96
C LEU A 20 18.01 -15.25 33.30
N ILE A 21 17.40 -14.06 33.28
CA ILE A 21 16.31 -13.80 32.34
C ILE A 21 16.98 -13.57 30.99
N SER A 22 17.22 -14.64 30.25
CA SER A 22 17.49 -14.57 28.82
C SER A 22 16.30 -13.84 28.20
N GLY A 23 16.47 -12.58 27.80
CA GLY A 23 15.48 -11.91 26.97
C GLY A 23 15.26 -12.79 25.75
N VAL A 24 14.07 -13.36 25.60
CA VAL A 24 13.71 -14.08 24.38
C VAL A 24 13.61 -13.01 23.31
N MET A 25 14.58 -12.98 22.39
CA MET A 25 14.46 -12.17 21.18
C MET A 25 13.24 -12.69 20.42
N SER A 26 12.26 -11.84 20.16
CA SER A 26 11.05 -12.19 19.44
C SER A 26 10.75 -11.10 18.43
N THR A 27 10.40 -11.50 17.22
CA THR A 27 9.90 -10.58 16.19
C THR A 27 8.42 -10.34 16.42
N THR A 28 8.02 -9.09 16.32
CA THR A 28 6.65 -8.65 16.53
C THR A 28 5.97 -8.41 15.19
N PHE A 29 4.84 -9.07 14.97
CA PHE A 29 3.96 -8.82 13.84
C PHE A 29 2.74 -8.01 14.29
N THR A 30 2.57 -6.81 13.75
CA THR A 30 1.37 -5.98 13.95
C THR A 30 0.46 -6.10 12.74
N MET A 31 -0.68 -6.77 12.90
CA MET A 31 -1.70 -6.86 11.85
C MET A 31 -2.70 -5.74 12.00
N LEU A 32 -2.93 -4.95 10.95
CA LEU A 32 -3.83 -3.80 10.92
C LEU A 32 -4.91 -3.99 9.85
N ASN A 33 -6.17 -3.78 10.20
CA ASN A 33 -7.27 -3.80 9.23
C ASN A 33 -7.70 -2.37 8.87
N LYS A 34 -7.34 -1.89 7.67
CA LYS A 34 -7.84 -0.63 7.10
C LYS A 34 -9.02 -0.83 6.14
N CYS A 35 -9.50 -2.07 5.97
CA CYS A 35 -10.69 -2.34 5.16
C CYS A 35 -11.94 -1.75 5.80
N ASP A 36 -12.94 -1.45 4.98
CA ASP A 36 -14.26 -1.00 5.46
C ASP A 36 -15.13 -2.11 6.06
N TYR A 37 -14.56 -3.31 6.22
CA TYR A 37 -15.21 -4.52 6.72
C TYR A 37 -14.27 -5.30 7.65
N THR A 38 -14.83 -6.20 8.45
CA THR A 38 -14.06 -7.11 9.29
C THR A 38 -13.22 -8.06 8.43
N VAL A 39 -11.95 -8.23 8.79
CA VAL A 39 -11.06 -9.26 8.25
C VAL A 39 -10.82 -10.29 9.35
N TRP A 40 -10.71 -11.57 8.99
CA TRP A 40 -10.38 -12.62 9.95
C TRP A 40 -9.00 -13.20 9.62
N PRO A 41 -7.91 -12.68 10.20
CA PRO A 41 -6.59 -13.20 9.91
C PRO A 41 -6.47 -14.69 10.22
N GLY A 42 -5.71 -15.40 9.40
CA GLY A 42 -5.29 -16.79 9.59
C GLY A 42 -3.76 -16.87 9.59
N ILE A 43 -3.21 -17.78 10.39
CA ILE A 43 -1.76 -17.94 10.55
C ILE A 43 -1.40 -19.41 10.52
N LEU A 44 -0.36 -19.73 9.74
CA LEU A 44 0.20 -21.07 9.65
C LEU A 44 1.70 -21.00 9.89
N SER A 45 2.18 -21.62 10.97
CA SER A 45 3.59 -21.96 11.15
C SER A 45 3.99 -23.08 10.18
N ASN A 46 5.20 -23.01 9.62
CA ASN A 46 5.80 -24.12 8.89
C ASN A 46 5.97 -25.35 9.80
N ALA A 47 6.13 -26.54 9.20
CA ALA A 47 6.17 -27.81 9.95
C ALA A 47 7.23 -27.84 11.09
N ASP A 48 8.36 -27.16 10.88
CA ASP A 48 9.47 -27.11 11.85
C ASP A 48 9.45 -25.85 12.73
N ALA A 49 8.43 -24.99 12.58
CA ALA A 49 8.32 -23.74 13.33
C ALA A 49 7.42 -23.90 14.57
N PRO A 50 7.74 -23.24 15.69
CA PRO A 50 6.88 -23.28 16.87
C PRO A 50 5.47 -22.75 16.56
N PRO A 51 4.42 -23.27 17.22
CA PRO A 51 3.10 -22.67 17.12
C PRO A 51 3.11 -21.27 17.77
N LEU A 52 2.42 -20.32 17.16
CA LEU A 52 2.19 -19.00 17.75
C LEU A 52 1.03 -19.04 18.76
N SER A 53 0.83 -17.94 19.48
CA SER A 53 -0.22 -17.81 20.50
C SER A 53 -1.66 -17.91 19.96
N THR A 54 -1.84 -17.70 18.65
CA THR A 54 -3.10 -17.86 17.92
C THR A 54 -2.80 -18.25 16.47
N THR A 55 -3.73 -18.94 15.85
CA THR A 55 -3.74 -19.32 14.43
C THR A 55 -4.89 -18.67 13.66
N GLY A 56 -5.75 -17.90 14.33
CA GLY A 56 -6.76 -17.08 13.66
C GLY A 56 -7.66 -16.31 14.63
N PHE A 57 -8.05 -15.10 14.21
CA PHE A 57 -8.86 -14.18 15.01
C PHE A 57 -9.67 -13.24 14.12
N ALA A 58 -10.54 -12.42 14.72
CA ALA A 58 -11.27 -11.35 14.04
C ALA A 58 -10.56 -10.02 14.25
N LEU A 59 -10.55 -9.17 13.21
CA LEU A 59 -9.97 -7.83 13.23
C LEU A 59 -10.98 -6.87 12.60
N GLN A 60 -11.60 -6.02 13.41
CA GLN A 60 -12.60 -5.04 12.97
C GLN A 60 -11.98 -3.92 12.14
N LYS A 61 -12.80 -3.12 11.45
CA LYS A 61 -12.34 -1.92 10.74
C LYS A 61 -11.56 -1.02 11.71
N GLY A 62 -10.34 -0.64 11.31
CA GLY A 62 -9.42 0.19 12.08
C GLY A 62 -8.71 -0.52 13.23
N GLU A 63 -9.03 -1.79 13.50
CA GLU A 63 -8.41 -2.54 14.59
C GLU A 63 -7.01 -3.03 14.20
N SER A 64 -6.11 -3.03 15.18
CA SER A 64 -4.80 -3.67 15.08
C SER A 64 -4.63 -4.75 16.15
N ARG A 65 -3.85 -5.77 15.84
CA ARG A 65 -3.47 -6.81 16.78
C ARG A 65 -2.02 -7.23 16.58
N THR A 66 -1.30 -7.33 17.69
CA THR A 66 0.10 -7.73 17.72
C THR A 66 0.27 -9.21 18.09
N ILE A 67 1.25 -9.85 17.46
CA ILE A 67 1.61 -11.26 17.66
C ILE A 67 3.12 -11.37 17.70
N SER A 68 3.66 -11.99 18.75
CA SER A 68 5.09 -12.27 18.85
C SER A 68 5.41 -13.64 18.26
N ALA A 69 6.42 -13.69 17.42
CA ALA A 69 7.00 -14.92 16.89
C ALA A 69 8.41 -15.14 17.48
N PRO A 70 8.76 -16.41 17.80
CA PRO A 70 10.12 -16.72 18.24
C PRO A 70 11.13 -16.52 17.11
N THR A 71 12.41 -16.39 17.47
CA THR A 71 13.50 -16.40 16.48
C THR A 71 13.41 -17.60 15.55
N SER A 72 13.83 -17.41 14.32
CA SER A 72 13.87 -18.45 13.28
C SER A 72 12.50 -19.00 12.84
N TRP A 73 11.39 -18.41 13.33
CA TRP A 73 10.03 -18.75 12.91
C TRP A 73 9.88 -18.57 11.40
N GLY A 74 9.15 -19.49 10.78
CA GLY A 74 8.75 -19.35 9.39
C GLY A 74 7.32 -19.80 9.23
N GLY A 75 6.59 -19.15 8.35
CA GLY A 75 5.18 -19.39 8.16
C GLY A 75 4.55 -18.36 7.24
N ARG A 76 3.21 -18.38 7.21
CA ARG A 76 2.41 -17.49 6.37
C ARG A 76 1.19 -16.96 7.11
N MET A 77 0.79 -15.76 6.72
CA MET A 77 -0.31 -15.01 7.30
C MET A 77 -1.22 -14.51 6.18
N TRP A 78 -2.54 -14.51 6.39
CA TRP A 78 -3.51 -14.07 5.37
C TRP A 78 -4.77 -13.49 6.01
N GLY A 79 -5.58 -12.78 5.22
CA GLY A 79 -6.89 -12.28 5.64
C GLY A 79 -8.02 -13.13 5.06
N ARG A 80 -8.97 -13.60 5.88
CA ARG A 80 -10.22 -14.23 5.42
C ARG A 80 -11.33 -13.19 5.33
N THR A 81 -12.19 -13.30 4.31
CA THR A 81 -13.32 -12.37 4.11
C THR A 81 -14.65 -13.10 3.92
N HIS A 82 -15.75 -12.37 4.13
CA HIS A 82 -17.12 -12.88 4.08
C HIS A 82 -17.33 -14.12 4.97
N CYS A 83 -16.83 -14.03 6.20
CA CYS A 83 -16.95 -15.09 7.18
C CYS A 83 -18.28 -15.04 7.92
N SER A 84 -18.81 -16.20 8.26
CA SER A 84 -20.00 -16.34 9.10
C SER A 84 -19.94 -17.61 9.94
N GLN A 85 -20.74 -17.65 10.99
CA GLN A 85 -20.96 -18.84 11.80
C GLN A 85 -22.39 -19.33 11.56
N ASP A 86 -22.54 -20.59 11.16
CA ASP A 86 -23.87 -21.18 10.94
C ASP A 86 -24.57 -21.56 12.25
N SER A 87 -25.82 -22.03 12.15
CA SER A 87 -26.63 -22.43 13.31
C SER A 87 -26.05 -23.62 14.10
N THR A 88 -25.10 -24.36 13.53
CA THR A 88 -24.39 -25.46 14.21
C THR A 88 -23.13 -25.00 14.93
N GLY A 89 -22.79 -23.71 14.80
CA GLY A 89 -21.58 -23.13 15.35
C GLY A 89 -20.35 -23.29 14.44
N LYS A 90 -20.51 -23.79 13.21
CA LYS A 90 -19.41 -23.93 12.25
C LYS A 90 -19.07 -22.57 11.66
N PHE A 91 -17.81 -22.16 11.81
CA PHE A 91 -17.27 -20.96 11.20
C PHE A 91 -16.71 -21.27 9.81
N SER A 92 -17.07 -20.47 8.81
CA SER A 92 -16.56 -20.59 7.45
C SER A 92 -16.53 -19.25 6.73
N CYS A 93 -15.55 -19.08 5.85
CA CYS A 93 -15.36 -17.90 5.01
C CYS A 93 -15.53 -18.23 3.52
N LEU A 94 -15.93 -17.22 2.73
CA LEU A 94 -16.02 -17.39 1.28
C LEU A 94 -14.63 -17.37 0.62
N THR A 95 -13.72 -16.56 1.14
CA THR A 95 -12.35 -16.43 0.62
C THR A 95 -11.33 -16.80 1.70
N ALA A 96 -10.25 -17.46 1.26
CA ALA A 96 -9.11 -17.85 2.10
C ALA A 96 -9.46 -18.69 3.35
N ASP A 97 -10.62 -19.37 3.37
CA ASP A 97 -11.04 -20.20 4.49
C ASP A 97 -10.03 -21.29 4.79
N CYS A 98 -9.78 -21.58 6.06
CA CYS A 98 -8.80 -22.58 6.45
C CYS A 98 -9.41 -23.95 6.76
N GLY A 99 -10.71 -24.15 6.52
CA GLY A 99 -11.36 -25.46 6.59
C GLY A 99 -11.48 -26.07 7.99
N SER A 100 -11.02 -25.38 9.04
CA SER A 100 -11.06 -25.89 10.42
C SER A 100 -12.47 -25.94 11.02
N GLY A 101 -13.43 -25.26 10.39
CA GLY A 101 -14.78 -25.05 10.91
C GLY A 101 -14.81 -24.12 12.13
N LYS A 102 -13.70 -23.45 12.45
CA LYS A 102 -13.51 -22.59 13.63
C LYS A 102 -12.78 -21.30 13.25
N LEU A 103 -12.82 -20.32 14.15
CA LEU A 103 -12.06 -19.08 14.01
C LEU A 103 -10.55 -19.35 13.92
N GLU A 104 -10.05 -20.24 14.78
CA GLU A 104 -8.67 -20.72 14.80
C GLU A 104 -8.41 -21.71 13.65
N CYS A 105 -7.34 -21.50 12.87
CA CYS A 105 -7.01 -22.36 11.73
C CYS A 105 -6.32 -23.68 12.12
N SER A 106 -5.79 -23.78 13.34
CA SER A 106 -5.32 -25.04 13.95
C SER A 106 -4.32 -25.81 13.08
N GLY A 107 -3.40 -25.10 12.42
CA GLY A 107 -2.40 -25.70 11.53
C GLY A 107 -2.89 -25.98 10.10
N SER A 108 -4.10 -25.55 9.74
CA SER A 108 -4.60 -25.60 8.36
C SER A 108 -4.25 -24.30 7.61
N GLY A 109 -3.83 -24.40 6.36
CA GLY A 109 -3.57 -23.24 5.50
C GLY A 109 -4.83 -22.67 4.86
N ALA A 110 -4.71 -21.49 4.25
CA ALA A 110 -5.78 -20.90 3.44
C ALA A 110 -6.14 -21.79 2.26
N ALA A 111 -7.44 -21.95 1.99
CA ALA A 111 -7.94 -22.44 0.71
C ALA A 111 -7.83 -21.30 -0.33
N PRO A 112 -7.11 -21.50 -1.45
CA PRO A 112 -7.03 -20.52 -2.53
C PRO A 112 -8.41 -20.13 -3.09
N PRO A 113 -8.61 -18.88 -3.55
CA PRO A 113 -7.61 -17.81 -3.62
C PRO A 113 -7.32 -17.08 -2.30
N ALA A 114 -6.05 -16.78 -2.04
CA ALA A 114 -5.62 -16.03 -0.87
C ALA A 114 -4.34 -15.21 -1.15
N THR A 115 -4.39 -13.91 -0.84
CA THR A 115 -3.18 -13.09 -0.72
C THR A 115 -2.42 -13.52 0.53
N LEU A 116 -1.15 -13.88 0.41
CA LEU A 116 -0.32 -14.38 1.51
C LEU A 116 0.80 -13.38 1.85
N ALA A 117 1.07 -13.19 3.14
CA ALA A 117 2.36 -12.67 3.61
C ALA A 117 3.18 -13.85 4.12
N GLU A 118 4.35 -14.07 3.54
CA GLU A 118 5.22 -15.21 3.83
C GLU A 118 6.48 -14.72 4.53
N PHE A 119 6.96 -15.49 5.52
CA PHE A 119 8.14 -15.13 6.31
C PHE A 119 9.01 -16.34 6.60
N LYS A 120 10.32 -16.11 6.59
CA LYS A 120 11.33 -16.97 7.20
C LYS A 120 12.31 -16.08 7.96
N LEU A 121 12.09 -15.95 9.27
CA LEU A 121 12.96 -15.20 10.16
C LEU A 121 14.28 -15.94 10.36
N ASP A 122 15.35 -15.18 10.63
CA ASP A 122 16.69 -15.70 10.93
C ASP A 122 17.09 -16.88 10.02
N GLY A 123 16.90 -16.65 8.72
CA GLY A 123 17.14 -17.61 7.65
C GLY A 123 18.60 -17.66 7.22
N TYR A 124 18.83 -17.76 5.91
CA TYR A 124 20.19 -17.83 5.37
C TYR A 124 20.99 -16.56 5.70
N GLY A 125 22.15 -16.73 6.35
CA GLY A 125 23.01 -15.62 6.74
C GLY A 125 22.48 -14.78 7.91
N GLY A 126 21.53 -15.30 8.69
CA GLY A 126 20.91 -14.57 9.81
C GLY A 126 19.97 -13.45 9.36
N GLN A 127 19.55 -13.48 8.10
CA GLN A 127 18.59 -12.53 7.54
C GLN A 127 17.18 -13.11 7.59
N ASP A 128 16.22 -12.25 7.85
CA ASP A 128 14.82 -12.53 7.58
C ASP A 128 14.56 -12.49 6.06
N PHE A 129 13.70 -13.37 5.60
CA PHE A 129 13.15 -13.39 4.25
C PHE A 129 11.65 -13.19 4.34
N TYR A 130 11.09 -12.31 3.53
CA TYR A 130 9.66 -12.06 3.53
C TYR A 130 9.17 -11.56 2.18
N ASP A 131 7.88 -11.76 1.95
CA ASP A 131 7.21 -11.35 0.72
C ASP A 131 5.69 -11.31 0.89
N VAL A 132 5.02 -10.60 -0.03
CA VAL A 132 3.60 -10.83 -0.33
C VAL A 132 3.49 -11.67 -1.59
N SER A 133 2.61 -12.66 -1.56
CA SER A 133 2.50 -13.70 -2.59
C SER A 133 1.07 -13.89 -3.07
N LEU A 134 0.93 -13.89 -4.41
CA LEU A 134 -0.29 -14.12 -5.18
C LEU A 134 -0.24 -15.45 -5.94
N VAL A 135 0.74 -16.32 -5.62
CA VAL A 135 0.88 -17.66 -6.21
C VAL A 135 -0.39 -18.48 -5.98
N ASP A 136 -0.96 -18.34 -4.78
CA ASP A 136 -2.22 -18.95 -4.36
C ASP A 136 -3.43 -18.06 -4.69
N GLY A 137 -3.30 -17.05 -5.57
CA GLY A 137 -4.38 -16.13 -5.93
C GLY A 137 -4.42 -14.87 -5.07
N TYR A 138 -5.50 -14.11 -5.22
CA TYR A 138 -5.73 -12.84 -4.55
C TYR A 138 -7.14 -12.80 -3.97
N ASN A 139 -7.31 -12.24 -2.78
CA ASN A 139 -8.65 -11.96 -2.23
C ASN A 139 -8.80 -10.55 -1.64
N LEU A 140 -7.74 -9.98 -1.05
CA LEU A 140 -7.71 -8.58 -0.62
C LEU A 140 -6.31 -7.96 -0.72
N GLN A 141 -6.26 -6.63 -0.72
CA GLN A 141 -5.01 -5.87 -0.70
C GLN A 141 -4.22 -6.14 0.59
N MET A 142 -2.91 -6.27 0.46
CA MET A 142 -2.02 -6.53 1.59
C MET A 142 -0.71 -5.79 1.44
N LEU A 143 -0.21 -5.28 2.56
CA LEU A 143 1.04 -4.55 2.67
C LEU A 143 1.86 -5.08 3.84
N VAL A 144 3.13 -5.39 3.62
CA VAL A 144 4.09 -5.79 4.66
C VAL A 144 5.23 -4.77 4.72
N VAL A 145 5.36 -4.09 5.86
CA VAL A 145 6.39 -3.07 6.11
C VAL A 145 7.30 -3.54 7.25
N PRO A 146 8.60 -3.79 7.02
CA PRO A 146 9.55 -4.01 8.11
C PRO A 146 9.66 -2.75 8.99
N GLN A 147 9.75 -2.94 10.29
CA GLN A 147 9.90 -1.89 11.30
C GLN A 147 11.33 -1.97 11.86
N GLY A 148 12.19 -1.06 11.39
CA GLY A 148 13.64 -1.13 11.63
C GLY A 148 14.31 -2.18 10.74
N GLY A 149 15.43 -2.72 11.23
CA GLY A 149 16.26 -3.64 10.48
C GLY A 149 17.10 -2.97 9.39
N ASP A 150 18.04 -3.73 8.83
CA ASP A 150 19.01 -3.22 7.86
C ASP A 150 19.14 -4.13 6.64
N GLY A 151 19.51 -3.55 5.49
CA GLY A 151 19.85 -4.30 4.30
C GLY A 151 19.31 -3.65 3.02
N PRO A 152 19.92 -3.93 1.86
CA PRO A 152 19.55 -3.29 0.60
C PRO A 152 18.11 -3.62 0.15
N ASN A 153 17.56 -4.76 0.60
CA ASN A 153 16.21 -5.22 0.29
C ASN A 153 15.29 -5.20 1.53
N CYS A 154 15.68 -4.51 2.60
CA CYS A 154 14.82 -4.34 3.77
C CYS A 154 13.82 -3.21 3.49
N THR A 155 12.79 -3.52 2.72
CA THR A 155 11.81 -2.54 2.25
C THR A 155 10.41 -3.17 2.19
N THR A 156 9.44 -2.40 1.75
CA THR A 156 8.04 -2.76 1.77
C THR A 156 7.68 -3.68 0.59
N THR A 157 6.80 -4.65 0.84
CA THR A 157 6.25 -5.57 -0.17
C THR A 157 4.73 -5.62 -0.05
N GLY A 158 4.02 -5.82 -1.17
CA GLY A 158 2.57 -5.78 -1.14
C GLY A 158 1.89 -5.80 -2.50
N CYS A 159 0.57 -5.90 -2.41
CA CYS A 159 -0.36 -5.77 -3.51
C CYS A 159 -1.44 -4.76 -3.08
N LEU A 160 -1.28 -3.51 -3.51
CA LEU A 160 -2.07 -2.36 -3.04
C LEU A 160 -3.33 -2.11 -3.87
N VAL A 161 -3.39 -2.66 -5.09
CA VAL A 161 -4.53 -2.48 -6.00
C VAL A 161 -5.60 -3.53 -5.75
N ASP A 162 -6.85 -3.20 -6.08
CA ASP A 162 -7.95 -4.16 -6.04
C ASP A 162 -8.00 -5.03 -7.30
N LEU A 163 -7.41 -6.24 -7.22
CA LEU A 163 -7.44 -7.19 -8.33
C LEU A 163 -8.81 -7.82 -8.54
N ASN A 164 -9.75 -7.74 -7.59
CA ASN A 164 -11.05 -8.40 -7.74
C ASN A 164 -11.87 -7.80 -8.89
N GLY A 165 -11.78 -6.47 -9.06
CA GLY A 165 -12.39 -5.77 -10.19
C GLY A 165 -11.78 -6.16 -11.54
N ALA A 166 -10.45 -6.15 -11.62
CA ALA A 166 -9.67 -6.45 -12.82
C ALA A 166 -9.49 -7.95 -13.12
N CYS A 167 -9.96 -8.82 -12.23
CA CYS A 167 -9.76 -10.26 -12.36
C CYS A 167 -10.41 -10.81 -13.65
N PRO A 168 -9.66 -11.55 -14.49
CA PRO A 168 -10.21 -12.24 -15.66
C PRO A 168 -11.39 -13.14 -15.27
N SER A 169 -12.40 -13.22 -16.15
CA SER A 169 -13.66 -13.92 -15.86
C SER A 169 -13.48 -15.38 -15.46
N GLU A 170 -12.52 -16.04 -16.08
CA GLU A 170 -12.15 -17.44 -15.89
C GLU A 170 -11.40 -17.69 -14.57
N LEU A 171 -10.89 -16.63 -13.93
CA LEU A 171 -10.22 -16.68 -12.63
C LEU A 171 -11.10 -16.15 -11.49
N LYS A 172 -12.19 -15.45 -11.81
CA LYS A 172 -13.02 -14.72 -10.84
C LYS A 172 -13.80 -15.66 -9.93
N VAL A 173 -13.74 -15.40 -8.63
CA VAL A 173 -14.63 -16.00 -7.62
C VAL A 173 -15.75 -15.00 -7.34
N MET A 174 -16.99 -15.44 -7.51
CA MET A 174 -18.16 -14.59 -7.32
C MET A 174 -18.68 -14.65 -5.87
N SER A 175 -19.30 -13.56 -5.43
CA SER A 175 -20.09 -13.49 -4.20
C SER A 175 -21.22 -14.52 -4.19
N VAL A 176 -21.79 -14.80 -3.01
CA VAL A 176 -22.91 -15.76 -2.87
C VAL A 176 -24.14 -15.34 -3.69
N ASP A 177 -24.39 -14.03 -3.84
CA ASP A 177 -25.48 -13.51 -4.66
C ASP A 177 -25.10 -13.30 -6.14
N GLY A 178 -23.86 -13.63 -6.51
CA GLY A 178 -23.36 -13.63 -7.89
C GLY A 178 -23.15 -12.23 -8.49
N LYS A 179 -23.17 -11.17 -7.67
CA LYS A 179 -23.09 -9.79 -8.17
C LYS A 179 -21.66 -9.27 -8.27
N ASP A 180 -20.80 -9.67 -7.35
CA ASP A 180 -19.46 -9.10 -7.21
C ASP A 180 -18.38 -10.17 -7.33
N GLY A 181 -17.25 -9.82 -7.95
CA GLY A 181 -16.03 -10.62 -7.83
C GLY A 181 -15.41 -10.35 -6.47
N VAL A 182 -15.23 -11.39 -5.66
CA VAL A 182 -14.73 -11.28 -4.26
C VAL A 182 -13.32 -11.81 -4.08
N ALA A 183 -12.81 -12.53 -5.07
CA ALA A 183 -11.43 -13.01 -5.13
C ALA A 183 -11.04 -13.36 -6.57
N CYS A 184 -9.74 -13.51 -6.81
CA CYS A 184 -9.16 -13.89 -8.10
C CYS A 184 -8.24 -15.11 -7.93
N LYS A 185 -8.58 -16.23 -8.57
CA LYS A 185 -7.73 -17.43 -8.61
C LYS A 185 -6.43 -17.13 -9.34
N SER A 186 -5.34 -17.76 -8.92
CA SER A 186 -4.19 -17.89 -9.81
C SER A 186 -4.50 -18.87 -10.95
N ALA A 187 -3.71 -18.83 -12.02
CA ALA A 187 -3.86 -19.78 -13.12
C ALA A 187 -3.65 -21.23 -12.68
N CYS A 188 -2.75 -21.48 -11.71
CA CYS A 188 -2.57 -22.81 -11.14
C CYS A 188 -3.86 -23.30 -10.49
N GLU A 189 -4.49 -22.47 -9.65
CA GLU A 189 -5.72 -22.82 -8.97
C GLU A 189 -6.89 -23.05 -9.94
N ALA A 190 -6.99 -22.22 -10.99
CA ALA A 190 -8.07 -22.31 -11.96
C ALA A 190 -7.95 -23.50 -12.93
N PHE A 191 -6.76 -23.74 -13.48
CA PHE A 191 -6.58 -24.68 -14.58
C PHE A 191 -5.91 -25.99 -14.17
N ARG A 192 -5.18 -26.00 -13.04
CA ARG A 192 -4.44 -27.17 -12.52
C ARG A 192 -3.41 -27.74 -13.52
N GLU A 193 -2.98 -26.96 -14.50
CA GLU A 193 -2.04 -27.42 -15.52
C GLU A 193 -0.58 -27.29 -15.03
N PRO A 194 0.30 -28.25 -15.35
CA PRO A 194 1.69 -28.27 -14.85
C PRO A 194 2.49 -27.00 -15.08
N GLN A 195 2.27 -26.32 -16.21
CA GLN A 195 2.97 -25.08 -16.55
C GLN A 195 2.53 -23.86 -15.74
N TYR A 196 1.31 -23.86 -15.20
CA TYR A 196 0.87 -22.80 -14.28
C TYR A 196 1.25 -23.11 -12.83
N CYS A 197 1.27 -24.40 -12.48
CA CYS A 197 1.60 -24.88 -11.14
C CYS A 197 3.09 -25.18 -10.92
N CYS A 198 3.92 -24.96 -11.95
CA CYS A 198 5.36 -25.24 -11.93
C CYS A 198 5.72 -26.61 -11.37
N ASN A 199 5.10 -27.67 -11.90
CA ASN A 199 5.36 -29.04 -11.49
C ASN A 199 5.65 -29.97 -12.68
N GLY A 200 6.10 -31.20 -12.37
CA GLY A 200 6.46 -32.18 -13.39
C GLY A 200 7.55 -31.65 -14.34
N ALA A 201 7.26 -31.57 -15.63
CA ALA A 201 8.20 -31.03 -16.63
C ALA A 201 8.54 -29.54 -16.42
N TYR A 202 7.71 -28.82 -15.65
CA TYR A 202 7.83 -27.38 -15.37
C TYR A 202 8.35 -27.12 -13.95
N SER A 203 9.00 -28.09 -13.29
CA SER A 203 9.43 -27.97 -11.88
C SER A 203 10.76 -27.23 -11.68
N THR A 204 11.20 -26.41 -12.63
CA THR A 204 12.40 -25.59 -12.48
C THR A 204 12.14 -24.18 -13.02
N PRO A 205 12.88 -23.16 -12.56
CA PRO A 205 12.81 -21.81 -13.13
C PRO A 205 13.10 -21.75 -14.64
N ASP A 206 13.89 -22.70 -15.14
CA ASP A 206 14.23 -22.79 -16.56
C ASP A 206 13.06 -23.30 -17.40
N THR A 207 12.20 -24.16 -16.84
CA THR A 207 11.08 -24.75 -17.57
C THR A 207 9.73 -24.11 -17.26
N CYS A 208 9.49 -23.61 -16.05
CA CYS A 208 8.29 -22.82 -15.74
C CYS A 208 8.51 -21.35 -16.08
N LYS A 209 7.88 -20.88 -17.15
CA LYS A 209 7.94 -19.47 -17.55
C LYS A 209 6.70 -18.71 -17.10
N PRO A 210 6.79 -17.38 -16.90
CA PRO A 210 5.62 -16.56 -16.61
C PRO A 210 4.54 -16.76 -17.67
N SER A 211 3.29 -16.91 -17.22
CA SER A 211 2.11 -16.93 -18.08
C SER A 211 1.51 -15.54 -18.24
N SER A 212 0.57 -15.36 -19.17
CA SER A 212 -0.21 -14.12 -19.27
C SER A 212 -0.94 -13.78 -17.97
N TYR A 213 -1.41 -14.78 -17.22
CA TYR A 213 -2.11 -14.59 -15.95
C TYR A 213 -1.17 -14.14 -14.83
N SER A 214 0.00 -14.79 -14.67
CA SER A 214 0.97 -14.38 -13.67
C SER A 214 1.57 -13.00 -14.01
N GLN A 215 1.79 -12.70 -15.30
CA GLN A 215 2.18 -11.37 -15.73
C GLN A 215 1.12 -10.32 -15.39
N ALA A 216 -0.18 -10.62 -15.54
CA ALA A 216 -1.25 -9.69 -15.14
C ALA A 216 -1.18 -9.38 -13.62
N PHE A 217 -0.95 -10.39 -12.79
CA PHE A 217 -0.78 -10.20 -11.34
C PHE A 217 0.49 -9.40 -11.02
N LYS A 218 1.61 -9.70 -11.69
CA LYS A 218 2.89 -8.99 -11.50
C LYS A 218 2.80 -7.53 -11.94
N SER A 219 2.16 -7.24 -13.07
CA SER A 219 1.97 -5.88 -13.56
C SER A 219 1.14 -5.05 -12.59
N ALA A 220 0.09 -5.64 -12.02
CA ALA A 220 -0.77 -4.96 -11.08
C ALA A 220 -0.14 -4.84 -9.67
N CYS A 221 0.67 -5.83 -9.27
CA CYS A 221 1.37 -5.87 -7.99
C CYS A 221 2.86 -6.20 -8.18
N PRO A 222 3.69 -5.23 -8.62
CA PRO A 222 5.10 -5.45 -8.98
C PRO A 222 5.97 -5.95 -7.83
N HIS A 223 5.57 -5.64 -6.59
CA HIS A 223 6.30 -5.98 -5.37
C HIS A 223 5.79 -7.27 -4.70
N ALA A 224 4.91 -8.03 -5.36
CA ALA A 224 4.41 -9.32 -4.90
C ALA A 224 4.90 -10.48 -5.80
N TYR A 225 4.97 -11.69 -5.25
CA TYR A 225 5.11 -12.91 -6.03
C TYR A 225 3.86 -13.16 -6.87
N SER A 226 4.02 -13.38 -8.17
CA SER A 226 2.91 -13.66 -9.08
C SER A 226 2.80 -15.13 -9.50
N TYR A 227 3.88 -15.90 -9.38
CA TYR A 227 3.94 -17.35 -9.60
C TYR A 227 5.16 -17.98 -8.88
N ALA A 228 5.22 -19.31 -8.85
CA ALA A 228 6.16 -20.05 -7.99
C ALA A 228 7.66 -19.80 -8.23
N TYR A 229 8.05 -19.38 -9.45
CA TYR A 229 9.44 -19.04 -9.77
C TYR A 229 9.58 -17.59 -10.25
N ASP A 230 8.75 -16.69 -9.74
CA ASP A 230 8.89 -15.26 -9.98
C ASP A 230 10.30 -14.78 -9.60
N ASP A 231 10.71 -13.69 -10.21
CA ASP A 231 12.09 -13.24 -10.12
C ASP A 231 12.44 -12.74 -8.71
N LYS A 232 13.73 -12.54 -8.46
CA LYS A 232 14.26 -12.16 -7.14
C LYS A 232 13.80 -10.79 -6.64
N SER A 233 13.12 -9.97 -7.47
CA SER A 233 12.53 -8.70 -7.03
C SER A 233 11.37 -8.88 -6.03
N SER A 234 10.83 -10.10 -5.92
CA SER A 234 9.71 -10.39 -5.01
C SER A 234 10.12 -11.00 -3.66
N THR A 235 11.39 -11.41 -3.46
CA THR A 235 11.90 -11.82 -2.15
C THR A 235 12.65 -10.67 -1.50
N PHE A 236 12.16 -10.23 -0.34
CA PHE A 236 12.76 -9.16 0.44
C PHE A 236 13.57 -9.74 1.58
N THR A 237 14.69 -9.10 1.92
CA THR A 237 15.56 -9.55 3.01
C THR A 237 15.85 -8.43 3.97
N CYS A 238 15.79 -8.74 5.27
CA CYS A 238 16.12 -7.77 6.30
C CYS A 238 16.99 -8.39 7.39
N SER A 239 18.00 -7.64 7.83
CA SER A 239 18.91 -8.00 8.92
C SER A 239 18.56 -7.22 10.18
N SER A 240 19.26 -7.49 11.28
CA SER A 240 19.12 -6.75 12.54
C SER A 240 17.74 -6.90 13.20
N SER A 241 17.06 -8.02 12.94
CA SER A 241 15.82 -8.45 13.62
C SER A 241 14.73 -7.38 13.66
N PRO A 242 14.21 -6.95 12.49
CA PRO A 242 13.08 -6.02 12.44
C PRO A 242 11.82 -6.64 13.05
N ASP A 243 10.89 -5.76 13.44
CA ASP A 243 9.47 -6.10 13.59
C ASP A 243 8.75 -5.93 12.23
N TYR A 244 7.49 -6.31 12.11
CA TYR A 244 6.75 -6.18 10.83
C TYR A 244 5.31 -5.70 11.04
N THR A 245 4.86 -4.80 10.18
CA THR A 245 3.47 -4.36 10.09
C THR A 245 2.81 -4.95 8.85
N ILE A 246 1.71 -5.69 9.03
CA ILE A 246 0.90 -6.27 7.96
C ILE A 246 -0.43 -5.51 7.90
N THR A 247 -0.65 -4.74 6.84
CA THR A 247 -1.88 -3.95 6.66
C THR A 247 -2.77 -4.56 5.59
N PHE A 248 -4.03 -4.82 5.95
CA PHE A 248 -5.10 -5.17 5.02
C PHE A 248 -5.80 -3.91 4.51
N CYS A 249 -6.09 -3.86 3.20
CA CYS A 249 -6.65 -2.66 2.54
C CYS A 249 -5.89 -1.36 2.88
N PRO A 250 -4.56 -1.34 2.72
CA PRO A 250 -3.78 -0.11 2.89
C PRO A 250 -4.38 1.02 2.04
N SER A 251 -4.37 2.24 2.57
CA SER A 251 -4.77 3.43 1.80
C SER A 251 -3.96 3.44 0.50
N PRO A 252 -4.60 3.62 -0.67
CA PRO A 252 -3.88 3.58 -1.92
C PRO A 252 -2.97 4.81 -2.04
N ASN A 253 -1.70 4.56 -2.36
CA ASN A 253 -1.01 5.37 -3.36
C ASN A 253 -1.97 5.54 -4.51
N THR A 254 -2.31 6.79 -4.79
CA THR A 254 -2.89 7.26 -6.04
C THR A 254 -2.60 6.31 -7.19
N SER A 255 -3.61 5.49 -7.56
CA SER A 255 -3.90 5.06 -8.94
C SER A 255 -4.96 3.94 -9.08
N GLN A 256 -5.88 3.72 -8.13
CA GLN A 256 -7.18 3.10 -8.47
C GLN A 256 -8.30 3.66 -7.58
N LYS A 257 -9.12 4.57 -8.14
CA LYS A 257 -10.46 4.81 -7.60
C LYS A 257 -11.49 4.10 -8.49
N SER A 258 -12.21 3.21 -7.82
CA SER A 258 -13.41 2.50 -8.20
C SER A 258 -14.45 3.38 -8.89
N SER A 259 -14.92 2.89 -10.05
CA SER A 259 -16.17 3.29 -10.69
C SER A 259 -17.25 2.27 -10.38
N GLN A 260 -18.25 2.66 -9.59
CA GLN A 260 -19.66 2.31 -9.78
C GLN A 260 -20.44 3.60 -9.46
N GLU A 261 -21.29 4.13 -10.34
CA GLU A 261 -22.50 3.50 -10.88
C GLU A 261 -22.73 3.78 -12.39
N GLY A 262 -23.40 2.84 -13.08
CA GLY A 262 -24.42 3.19 -14.08
C GLY A 262 -24.19 2.88 -15.57
N GLN A 263 -24.62 1.68 -15.99
CA GLN A 263 -25.47 1.43 -17.18
C GLN A 263 -24.86 1.05 -18.57
N SER A 264 -24.87 -0.26 -18.82
CA SER A 264 -25.43 -0.97 -20.01
C SER A 264 -24.73 -0.98 -21.40
N LYS A 265 -24.38 -2.23 -21.80
CA LYS A 265 -24.59 -2.92 -23.09
C LYS A 265 -23.52 -2.92 -24.21
N ASN A 266 -23.01 -4.14 -24.40
CA ASN A 266 -22.93 -4.96 -25.64
C ASN A 266 -21.71 -4.91 -26.59
N THR A 267 -21.12 -6.12 -26.69
CA THR A 267 -20.66 -6.89 -27.88
C THR A 267 -19.26 -6.69 -28.51
N ASP A 268 -18.45 -7.75 -28.30
CA ASP A 268 -17.84 -8.67 -29.31
C ASP A 268 -16.40 -8.41 -29.85
N GLY A 269 -15.62 -9.50 -29.91
CA GLY A 269 -14.58 -9.68 -30.95
C GLY A 269 -13.07 -9.61 -30.62
N THR A 270 -12.51 -10.67 -30.02
CA THR A 270 -11.28 -11.43 -30.40
C THR A 270 -9.93 -10.79 -30.87
N THR A 271 -8.86 -11.30 -30.22
CA THR A 271 -7.54 -11.80 -30.73
C THR A 271 -6.23 -11.00 -30.61
N ASN A 272 -5.34 -11.56 -29.78
CA ASN A 272 -3.89 -11.85 -29.95
C ASN A 272 -2.88 -10.73 -30.23
N SER A 273 -2.01 -10.40 -29.26
CA SER A 273 -0.62 -10.92 -29.16
C SER A 273 0.28 -10.04 -28.26
N SER A 274 0.79 -10.63 -27.17
CA SER A 274 1.96 -10.21 -26.36
C SER A 274 3.29 -10.28 -27.14
N PRO A 275 4.45 -9.90 -26.55
CA PRO A 275 4.76 -8.88 -25.51
C PRO A 275 6.01 -8.03 -25.86
N LEU A 276 6.40 -7.06 -25.00
CA LEU A 276 7.78 -6.91 -24.47
C LEU A 276 7.94 -5.68 -23.51
N ILE A 277 7.98 -5.97 -22.21
CA ILE A 277 8.92 -5.56 -21.13
C ILE A 277 9.60 -4.16 -21.16
N ASN A 278 9.31 -3.32 -20.14
CA ASN A 278 10.25 -2.71 -19.15
C ASN A 278 9.48 -1.65 -18.33
N SER A 279 9.10 -1.89 -17.07
CA SER A 279 9.88 -1.81 -15.82
C SER A 279 9.74 -0.47 -15.07
N THR A 280 8.90 -0.55 -14.02
CA THR A 280 9.11 -0.05 -12.64
C THR A 280 9.01 1.46 -12.37
N MET A 281 8.11 1.86 -11.45
CA MET A 281 8.41 2.43 -10.11
C MET A 281 7.11 2.77 -9.34
N LEU A 282 7.03 2.33 -8.07
CA LEU A 282 5.88 2.43 -7.13
C LEU A 282 6.47 2.39 -5.70
N TYR A 283 6.16 3.32 -4.77
CA TYR A 283 5.87 3.08 -3.32
C TYR A 283 5.65 4.31 -2.36
N GLU A 284 4.71 4.15 -1.37
CA GLU A 284 4.25 5.03 -0.23
C GLU A 284 4.65 4.40 1.14
N GLY A 285 4.39 5.06 2.27
CA GLY A 285 4.44 4.49 3.63
C GLY A 285 3.70 5.23 4.77
N ALA A 286 2.56 4.74 5.25
CA ALA A 286 2.12 4.70 6.68
C ALA A 286 1.70 5.94 7.53
N LEU A 287 0.66 5.68 8.35
CA LEU A 287 0.21 6.36 9.59
C LEU A 287 -0.17 5.28 10.63
N ASP A 288 0.13 5.56 11.90
CA ASP A 288 -0.14 4.79 13.13
C ASP A 288 -1.12 5.57 14.04
N ASP A 289 -1.87 4.90 14.93
CA ASP A 289 -2.77 5.54 15.90
C ASP A 289 -2.70 4.83 17.26
N SER A 290 -2.43 5.60 18.31
CA SER A 290 -2.54 5.18 19.70
C SER A 290 -3.38 6.22 20.46
N SER A 291 -4.42 5.74 21.13
CA SER A 291 -5.38 6.57 21.85
C SER A 291 -4.80 7.08 23.17
N ALA A 292 -3.95 8.10 23.10
CA ALA A 292 -3.70 9.10 24.13
C ALA A 292 -2.93 10.28 23.51
N SER A 293 -3.64 11.24 22.90
CA SER A 293 -3.17 12.62 22.71
C SER A 293 -1.70 12.77 22.24
N SER A 294 -1.40 12.44 20.98
CA SER A 294 -0.56 13.29 20.12
C SER A 294 -0.70 12.85 18.66
N SER A 295 -1.25 13.71 17.84
CA SER A 295 -1.32 13.59 16.40
C SER A 295 0.10 13.53 15.79
N ILE A 296 0.34 12.61 14.86
CA ILE A 296 1.66 12.42 14.20
C ILE A 296 2.14 13.66 13.42
N LEU A 297 1.20 14.54 13.06
CA LEU A 297 1.43 15.95 12.74
C LEU A 297 0.54 16.77 13.68
N ASP A 298 1.01 17.87 14.25
CA ASP A 298 0.22 18.70 15.18
C ASP A 298 -1.12 19.21 14.58
N SER A 299 -1.30 19.09 13.26
CA SER A 299 -2.47 19.53 12.50
C SER A 299 -2.49 18.85 11.12
N THR A 300 -3.68 18.54 10.63
CA THR A 300 -3.98 18.01 9.28
C THR A 300 -4.54 19.08 8.33
N GLY A 301 -4.73 20.31 8.82
CA GLY A 301 -5.11 21.45 7.99
C GLY A 301 -4.98 22.76 8.74
N PHE A 302 -4.50 23.79 8.05
CA PHE A 302 -4.27 25.11 8.65
C PHE A 302 -4.32 26.21 7.60
N GLU A 303 -4.50 27.44 8.05
CA GLU A 303 -4.36 28.62 7.21
C GLU A 303 -2.88 29.01 7.09
N LEU A 304 -2.40 29.17 5.86
CA LEU A 304 -1.06 29.66 5.56
C LEU A 304 -1.17 30.99 4.83
N LEU A 305 -0.87 32.08 5.51
CA LEU A 305 -0.91 33.43 4.92
C LEU A 305 0.23 33.60 3.91
N SER A 306 0.02 34.48 2.92
CA SER A 306 1.05 34.81 1.92
C SER A 306 2.36 35.24 2.57
N GLY A 307 3.47 34.63 2.16
CA GLY A 307 4.81 34.85 2.72
C GLY A 307 5.04 34.19 4.08
N GLY A 308 4.03 33.54 4.66
CA GLY A 308 4.15 32.71 5.85
C GLY A 308 4.78 31.37 5.53
N SER A 309 5.32 30.73 6.57
CA SER A 309 5.79 29.35 6.52
C SER A 309 5.38 28.63 7.80
N ARG A 310 5.24 27.31 7.69
CA ARG A 310 5.05 26.42 8.83
C ARG A 310 5.94 25.20 8.62
N SER A 311 6.58 24.76 9.69
CA SER A 311 7.41 23.57 9.69
C SER A 311 6.78 22.55 10.62
N PHE A 312 6.85 21.28 10.23
CA PHE A 312 6.46 20.14 11.03
C PHE A 312 7.51 19.05 10.85
N GLN A 313 7.65 18.20 11.84
CA GLN A 313 8.49 17.01 11.74
C GLN A 313 7.58 15.85 11.37
N VAL A 314 7.87 15.22 10.25
CA VAL A 314 7.24 13.95 9.89
C VAL A 314 8.04 12.83 10.55
N PRO A 315 7.41 11.78 11.09
CA PRO A 315 8.17 10.65 11.59
C PRO A 315 8.92 9.96 10.43
N PRO A 316 9.99 9.21 10.75
CA PRO A 316 10.59 8.30 9.77
C PRO A 316 9.53 7.35 9.24
N THR A 317 9.62 6.92 7.98
CA THR A 317 8.65 5.99 7.35
C THR A 317 7.24 6.56 7.21
N TRP A 318 7.09 7.88 7.14
CA TRP A 318 5.82 8.58 6.93
C TRP A 318 5.51 8.75 5.44
N SER A 319 4.23 8.78 5.13
CA SER A 319 3.76 9.01 3.79
C SER A 319 2.37 9.56 3.81
N GLY A 320 2.19 10.43 2.86
CA GLY A 320 1.00 11.19 2.70
C GLY A 320 1.25 12.27 1.70
N ARG A 321 0.32 13.21 1.70
CA ARG A 321 0.23 14.23 0.68
C ARG A 321 0.08 15.58 1.34
N PHE A 322 0.70 16.58 0.74
CA PHE A 322 0.44 17.98 1.04
C PHE A 322 -0.23 18.60 -0.18
N TRP A 323 -1.27 19.39 0.06
CA TRP A 323 -1.94 20.17 -0.97
C TRP A 323 -2.47 21.46 -0.36
N ALA A 324 -2.74 22.44 -1.21
CA ALA A 324 -3.34 23.69 -0.78
C ALA A 324 -4.76 23.81 -1.31
N ARG A 325 -5.66 24.33 -0.48
CA ARG A 325 -7.07 24.59 -0.79
C ARG A 325 -7.23 26.06 -1.15
N THR A 326 -8.04 26.37 -2.16
CA THR A 326 -8.28 27.77 -2.59
C THR A 326 -9.76 28.14 -2.53
N GLY A 327 -10.05 29.44 -2.47
CA GLY A 327 -11.41 29.95 -2.34
C GLY A 327 -12.10 29.48 -1.05
N CYS A 328 -11.35 29.40 0.05
CA CYS A 328 -11.83 28.89 1.33
C CYS A 328 -12.60 29.94 2.13
N THR A 329 -13.71 29.52 2.74
CA THR A 329 -14.46 30.30 3.72
C THR A 329 -14.70 29.45 4.95
N PHE A 330 -14.09 29.83 6.08
CA PHE A 330 -14.27 29.19 7.38
C PHE A 330 -14.84 30.18 8.40
N ASP A 331 -15.85 29.74 9.14
CA ASP A 331 -16.38 30.45 10.28
C ASP A 331 -15.41 30.35 11.46
N LEU A 332 -14.89 31.50 11.90
CA LEU A 332 -13.87 31.57 12.95
C LEU A 332 -14.37 31.12 14.33
N SER A 333 -15.68 31.05 14.54
CA SER A 333 -16.27 30.63 15.83
C SER A 333 -16.52 29.14 15.93
N THR A 334 -16.75 28.48 14.80
CA THR A 334 -17.10 27.06 14.72
C THR A 334 -16.07 26.20 14.00
N GLY A 335 -15.11 26.80 13.28
CA GLY A 335 -14.15 26.10 12.43
C GLY A 335 -14.77 25.46 11.18
N GLN A 336 -16.09 25.64 10.96
CA GLN A 336 -16.83 25.06 9.85
C GLN A 336 -16.64 25.86 8.58
N GLY A 337 -16.54 25.19 7.45
CA GLY A 337 -16.32 25.86 6.18
C GLY A 337 -15.95 24.92 5.07
N SER A 338 -15.74 25.51 3.90
CA SER A 338 -15.36 24.78 2.69
C SER A 338 -14.52 25.66 1.77
N CYS A 339 -13.89 25.02 0.80
CA CYS A 339 -13.04 25.59 -0.21
C CYS A 339 -13.57 25.28 -1.62
N THR A 340 -13.24 26.16 -2.55
CA THR A 340 -13.67 26.06 -3.95
C THR A 340 -12.91 24.96 -4.69
N THR A 341 -11.62 24.81 -4.42
CA THR A 341 -10.81 23.71 -4.98
C THR A 341 -10.03 22.97 -3.90
N ALA A 342 -9.72 21.70 -4.18
CA ALA A 342 -8.92 20.82 -3.32
C ALA A 342 -9.47 20.63 -1.88
N ASP A 343 -10.73 20.97 -1.63
CA ASP A 343 -11.38 20.76 -0.33
C ASP A 343 -11.29 19.27 0.09
N CYS A 344 -11.23 18.96 1.37
CA CYS A 344 -11.14 17.58 1.84
C CYS A 344 -12.47 16.99 2.32
N GLY A 345 -13.58 17.69 2.11
CA GLY A 345 -14.94 17.26 2.44
C GLY A 345 -15.25 17.19 3.93
N SER A 346 -14.32 17.59 4.81
CA SER A 346 -14.48 17.47 6.27
C SER A 346 -15.41 18.51 6.87
N ASN A 347 -15.79 19.55 6.10
CA ASN A 347 -16.49 20.75 6.60
C ASN A 347 -15.74 21.42 7.77
N GLN A 348 -14.42 21.29 7.81
CA GLN A 348 -13.55 21.79 8.87
C GLN A 348 -12.20 22.24 8.27
N ILE A 349 -11.48 23.09 9.00
CA ILE A 349 -10.09 23.40 8.67
C ILE A 349 -9.26 22.11 8.69
N GLU A 350 -9.48 21.23 9.67
CA GLU A 350 -8.80 19.94 9.79
C GLU A 350 -9.39 18.91 8.81
N CYS A 351 -8.54 18.15 8.13
CA CYS A 351 -8.96 17.13 7.16
C CYS A 351 -9.11 15.72 7.76
N ASN A 352 -8.53 15.46 8.94
CA ASN A 352 -8.73 14.22 9.71
C ASN A 352 -8.52 12.94 8.90
N GLY A 353 -7.49 12.93 8.03
CA GLY A 353 -7.15 11.80 7.16
C GLY A 353 -7.92 11.75 5.83
N SER A 354 -8.83 12.70 5.56
CA SER A 354 -9.48 12.84 4.25
C SER A 354 -8.52 13.46 3.23
N GLY A 355 -8.50 12.92 2.01
CA GLY A 355 -7.70 13.46 0.89
C GLY A 355 -8.36 14.66 0.21
N ALA A 356 -7.63 15.28 -0.73
CA ALA A 356 -8.13 16.38 -1.53
C ALA A 356 -9.23 15.92 -2.52
N ASN A 357 -10.29 16.71 -2.65
CA ASN A 357 -11.25 16.59 -3.74
C ASN A 357 -10.68 17.29 -4.99
N PRO A 358 -10.59 16.60 -6.14
CA PRO A 358 -10.11 17.19 -7.37
C PRO A 358 -10.89 18.44 -7.84
N PRO A 359 -10.26 19.40 -8.54
CA PRO A 359 -8.86 19.37 -8.92
C PRO A 359 -7.90 19.79 -7.80
N ALA A 360 -6.78 19.08 -7.69
CA ALA A 360 -5.75 19.37 -6.69
C ALA A 360 -4.34 19.07 -7.22
N THR A 361 -3.42 20.02 -7.04
CA THR A 361 -1.99 19.77 -7.19
C THR A 361 -1.46 19.16 -5.88
N LEU A 362 -0.88 17.97 -5.95
CA LEU A 362 -0.47 17.19 -4.79
C LEU A 362 1.06 17.11 -4.71
N ALA A 363 1.65 17.37 -3.55
CA ALA A 363 3.01 16.93 -3.24
C ALA A 363 2.92 15.61 -2.48
N GLU A 364 3.48 14.56 -3.05
CA GLU A 364 3.41 13.20 -2.51
C GLU A 364 4.78 12.84 -1.92
N PHE A 365 4.77 12.21 -0.75
CA PHE A 365 5.99 11.88 -0.02
C PHE A 365 5.91 10.48 0.57
N THR A 366 7.08 9.87 0.64
CA THR A 366 7.39 8.65 1.38
C THR A 366 8.74 8.83 2.02
N THR A 367 8.81 9.12 3.31
CA THR A 367 10.08 9.31 4.01
C THR A 367 10.71 7.98 4.39
N GLY A 368 12.03 7.90 4.28
CA GLY A 368 12.82 6.74 4.66
C GLY A 368 13.47 6.92 6.03
N SER A 369 13.67 5.81 6.77
CA SER A 369 14.55 5.81 7.94
C SER A 369 15.91 5.25 7.54
N GLY A 370 16.83 6.12 7.13
CA GLY A 370 18.14 5.69 6.59
C GLY A 370 18.11 5.17 5.15
N THR A 371 16.94 5.14 4.52
CA THR A 371 16.72 4.92 3.08
C THR A 371 16.38 6.24 2.38
N PRO A 372 16.45 6.34 1.04
CA PRO A 372 16.00 7.54 0.35
C PRO A 372 14.51 7.79 0.56
N ASP A 373 14.16 9.03 0.86
CA ASP A 373 12.79 9.51 0.74
C ASP A 373 12.41 9.53 -0.75
N PHE A 374 11.16 9.22 -1.06
CA PHE A 374 10.57 9.39 -2.38
C PHE A 374 9.61 10.57 -2.34
N TYR A 375 9.68 11.43 -3.34
CA TYR A 375 8.79 12.58 -3.43
C TYR A 375 8.53 12.99 -4.87
N ASP A 376 7.34 13.51 -5.12
CA ASP A 376 6.94 14.06 -6.40
C ASP A 376 5.86 15.12 -6.24
N VAL A 377 5.55 15.78 -7.36
CA VAL A 377 4.36 16.61 -7.49
C VAL A 377 3.49 16.03 -8.59
N SER A 378 2.23 15.75 -8.26
CA SER A 378 1.28 15.06 -9.11
C SER A 378 0.11 15.95 -9.50
N LEU A 379 -0.21 15.90 -10.79
CA LEU A 379 -1.33 16.57 -11.46
C LEU A 379 -2.36 15.57 -11.99
N VAL A 380 -2.25 14.31 -11.59
CA VAL A 380 -3.19 13.23 -11.98
C VAL A 380 -4.61 13.57 -11.53
N ASP A 381 -4.71 14.18 -10.35
CA ASP A 381 -5.96 14.67 -9.75
C ASP A 381 -6.29 16.10 -10.19
N GLY A 382 -5.65 16.62 -11.24
CA GLY A 382 -5.86 17.97 -11.73
C GLY A 382 -4.87 18.99 -11.17
N TYR A 383 -5.18 20.26 -11.37
CA TYR A 383 -4.34 21.39 -11.01
C TYR A 383 -5.20 22.49 -10.41
N ASN A 384 -4.78 23.05 -9.28
CA ASN A 384 -5.44 24.24 -8.72
C ASN A 384 -4.48 25.41 -8.51
N LEU A 385 -3.20 25.16 -8.20
CA LEU A 385 -2.20 26.21 -8.02
C LEU A 385 -0.77 25.71 -8.25
N PRO A 386 0.19 26.62 -8.55
CA PRO A 386 1.57 26.23 -8.79
C PRO A 386 2.25 25.78 -7.48
N MET A 387 3.06 24.74 -7.57
CA MET A 387 3.70 24.10 -6.41
C MET A 387 5.10 23.64 -6.78
N ILE A 388 6.06 23.81 -5.86
CA ILE A 388 7.40 23.24 -5.97
C ILE A 388 7.80 22.60 -4.64
N VAL A 389 8.49 21.45 -4.73
CA VAL A 389 9.15 20.75 -3.63
C VAL A 389 10.65 20.89 -3.82
N GLU A 390 11.34 21.40 -2.81
CA GLU A 390 12.79 21.62 -2.83
C GLU A 390 13.46 20.94 -1.63
N PRO A 391 14.30 19.91 -1.85
CA PRO A 391 15.12 19.34 -0.79
C PRO A 391 16.25 20.30 -0.40
N THR A 392 16.58 20.34 0.89
CA THR A 392 17.72 21.07 1.46
C THR A 392 18.57 20.09 2.26
N GLY A 393 19.87 20.05 1.97
CA GLY A 393 20.75 19.03 2.53
C GLY A 393 20.56 17.67 1.87
N GLY A 394 20.89 16.60 2.60
CA GLY A 394 20.78 15.22 2.14
C GLY A 394 21.82 14.77 1.11
N SER A 395 21.65 13.54 0.63
CA SER A 395 22.51 12.91 -0.37
C SER A 395 21.70 12.05 -1.34
N GLY A 396 22.21 11.84 -2.56
CA GLY A 396 21.50 11.17 -3.64
C GLY A 396 21.10 12.14 -4.75
N ASN A 397 19.94 11.93 -5.39
CA ASN A 397 19.50 12.75 -6.51
C ASN A 397 19.02 14.14 -6.05
N CYS A 398 18.27 14.24 -4.95
CA CYS A 398 17.93 15.49 -4.24
C CYS A 398 17.61 16.68 -5.16
N LEU A 399 16.78 16.45 -6.19
CA LEU A 399 16.42 17.48 -7.16
C LEU A 399 15.06 18.08 -6.83
N SER A 400 14.90 19.38 -7.05
CA SER A 400 13.58 20.03 -6.93
C SER A 400 12.58 19.46 -7.94
N THR A 401 11.30 19.38 -7.58
CA THR A 401 10.22 18.93 -8.46
C THR A 401 8.98 19.79 -8.31
N GLY A 402 8.08 19.80 -9.29
CA GLY A 402 6.88 20.62 -9.24
C GLY A 402 6.47 21.25 -10.57
N CYS A 403 5.42 22.06 -10.46
CA CYS A 403 4.94 22.92 -11.52
C CYS A 403 4.91 24.38 -11.07
N ILE A 404 5.87 25.16 -11.56
CA ILE A 404 5.91 26.63 -11.36
C ILE A 404 5.01 27.38 -12.35
N THR A 405 4.62 26.73 -13.45
CA THR A 405 3.76 27.34 -14.45
C THR A 405 2.32 27.38 -13.94
N ASP A 406 1.65 28.51 -14.09
CA ASP A 406 0.20 28.58 -13.86
C ASP A 406 -0.56 27.87 -14.99
N LEU A 407 -0.97 26.63 -14.72
CA LEU A 407 -1.74 25.81 -15.65
C LEU A 407 -3.18 26.32 -15.83
N ASN A 408 -3.74 27.07 -14.89
CA ASN A 408 -5.10 27.61 -15.02
C ASN A 408 -5.19 28.58 -16.20
N LEU A 409 -4.13 29.34 -16.48
CA LEU A 409 -4.05 30.24 -17.64
C LEU A 409 -4.08 29.52 -19.00
N ARG A 410 -3.70 28.24 -19.02
CA ARG A 410 -3.63 27.40 -20.23
C ARG A 410 -4.54 26.18 -20.14
N CYS A 411 -5.43 26.16 -19.16
CA CYS A 411 -6.36 25.06 -18.97
C CYS A 411 -7.29 24.97 -20.19
N PRO A 412 -7.40 23.80 -20.85
CA PRO A 412 -8.38 23.57 -21.91
C PRO A 412 -9.79 23.87 -21.41
N ASN A 413 -10.65 24.44 -22.28
CA ASN A 413 -11.96 24.92 -21.87
C ASN A 413 -12.83 23.80 -21.25
N GLU A 414 -12.67 22.59 -21.76
CA GLU A 414 -13.40 21.39 -21.35
C GLU A 414 -12.95 20.86 -19.97
N LEU A 415 -11.81 21.33 -19.45
CA LEU A 415 -11.26 20.95 -18.15
C LEU A 415 -11.38 22.06 -17.10
N ARG A 416 -11.83 23.25 -17.48
CA ARG A 416 -11.92 24.38 -16.55
C ARG A 416 -13.06 24.15 -15.55
N VAL A 417 -12.74 24.29 -14.26
CA VAL A 417 -13.77 24.38 -13.22
C VAL A 417 -14.56 25.68 -13.43
N GLU A 418 -15.87 25.66 -13.15
CA GLU A 418 -16.75 26.82 -13.36
C GLU A 418 -16.30 28.11 -12.66
N SER A 419 -15.63 27.98 -11.51
CA SER A 419 -15.05 29.13 -10.78
C SER A 419 -13.85 29.76 -11.49
N GLY A 420 -13.24 29.06 -12.46
CA GLY A 420 -11.99 29.46 -13.11
C GLY A 420 -10.74 29.25 -12.26
N GLU A 421 -10.87 28.75 -11.03
CA GLU A 421 -9.77 28.63 -10.05
C GLU A 421 -9.10 27.25 -10.04
N GLY A 422 -9.41 26.39 -11.03
CA GLY A 422 -8.81 25.07 -11.16
C GLY A 422 -8.98 24.47 -12.55
N CYS A 423 -8.10 23.53 -12.87
CA CYS A 423 -8.09 22.74 -14.08
C CYS A 423 -8.22 21.26 -13.72
N GLN A 424 -9.33 20.64 -14.10
CA GLN A 424 -9.54 19.21 -13.94
C GLN A 424 -8.52 18.42 -14.76
N SER A 425 -8.17 17.21 -14.31
CA SER A 425 -7.56 16.25 -15.21
C SER A 425 -8.61 15.73 -16.18
N ALA A 426 -8.16 15.09 -17.28
CA ALA A 426 -9.09 14.45 -18.21
C ALA A 426 -9.92 13.35 -17.55
N CYS A 427 -9.34 12.60 -16.59
CA CYS A 427 -10.10 11.63 -15.82
C CYS A 427 -11.24 12.32 -15.07
N GLU A 428 -10.97 13.45 -14.41
CA GLU A 428 -11.96 14.18 -13.64
C GLU A 428 -13.05 14.83 -14.50
N ALA A 429 -12.72 15.35 -15.67
CA ALA A 429 -13.70 15.97 -16.55
C ALA A 429 -14.59 14.95 -17.27
N PHE A 430 -14.00 13.86 -17.77
CA PHE A 430 -14.69 12.95 -18.69
C PHE A 430 -15.14 11.64 -18.04
N LYS A 431 -14.50 11.23 -16.92
CA LYS A 431 -14.85 10.02 -16.16
C LYS A 431 -14.87 8.72 -16.99
N THR A 432 -14.12 8.69 -18.09
CA THR A 432 -14.04 7.51 -18.97
C THR A 432 -12.86 6.61 -18.57
N PRO A 433 -12.96 5.28 -18.74
CA PRO A 433 -11.86 4.35 -18.45
C PRO A 433 -10.53 4.70 -19.13
N GLU A 434 -10.59 5.22 -20.37
CA GLU A 434 -9.45 5.68 -21.16
C GLU A 434 -8.63 6.75 -20.42
N TYR A 435 -9.29 7.85 -20.03
CA TYR A 435 -8.65 8.97 -19.34
C TYR A 435 -8.31 8.66 -17.89
N CYS A 436 -9.04 7.75 -17.26
CA CYS A 436 -8.83 7.36 -15.87
C CYS A 436 -7.88 6.19 -15.68
N CYS A 437 -7.31 5.65 -16.77
CA CYS A 437 -6.48 4.46 -16.74
C CYS A 437 -7.10 3.34 -15.91
N SER A 438 -8.37 3.01 -16.20
CA SER A 438 -9.13 2.02 -15.46
C SER A 438 -9.77 0.99 -16.39
N GLY A 439 -10.23 -0.14 -15.83
CA GLY A 439 -10.82 -1.23 -16.60
C GLY A 439 -9.86 -1.75 -17.68
N ALA A 440 -10.29 -1.69 -18.95
CA ALA A 440 -9.48 -2.12 -20.08
C ALA A 440 -8.20 -1.29 -20.28
N TYR A 441 -8.14 -0.08 -19.73
CA TYR A 441 -6.97 0.82 -19.76
C TYR A 441 -6.22 0.81 -18.43
N GLY A 442 -6.44 -0.19 -17.57
CA GLY A 442 -5.82 -0.30 -16.24
C GLY A 442 -4.36 -0.78 -16.24
N THR A 443 -3.64 -0.65 -17.36
CA THR A 443 -2.22 -1.01 -17.43
C THR A 443 -1.41 0.03 -18.22
N PRO A 444 -0.11 0.19 -17.96
CA PRO A 444 0.77 1.10 -18.71
C PRO A 444 0.83 0.79 -20.22
N GLU A 445 0.58 -0.46 -20.60
CA GLU A 445 0.60 -0.88 -22.00
C GLU A 445 -0.60 -0.31 -22.77
N VAL A 446 -1.75 -0.15 -22.11
CA VAL A 446 -3.01 0.25 -22.75
C VAL A 446 -3.40 1.69 -22.43
N CYS A 447 -3.20 2.16 -21.20
CA CYS A 447 -3.37 3.59 -20.91
C CYS A 447 -2.19 4.36 -21.50
N LYS A 448 -2.49 5.23 -22.45
CA LYS A 448 -1.51 6.13 -23.05
C LYS A 448 -1.77 7.56 -22.60
N PRO A 449 -0.74 8.42 -22.61
CA PRO A 449 -0.91 9.84 -22.41
C PRO A 449 -2.03 10.34 -23.35
N SER A 450 -2.99 11.05 -22.77
CA SER A 450 -3.96 11.80 -23.52
C SER A 450 -3.39 13.15 -23.96
N VAL A 451 -4.04 13.80 -24.92
CA VAL A 451 -3.70 15.19 -25.31
C VAL A 451 -3.72 16.14 -24.10
N TYR A 452 -4.58 15.86 -23.13
CA TYR A 452 -4.74 16.67 -21.93
C TYR A 452 -3.61 16.46 -20.92
N SER A 453 -3.23 15.20 -20.64
CA SER A 453 -2.08 14.90 -19.80
C SER A 453 -0.78 15.38 -20.44
N GLU A 454 -0.66 15.34 -21.78
CA GLU A 454 0.47 15.92 -22.50
C GLU A 454 0.55 17.44 -22.36
N ILE A 455 -0.59 18.16 -22.35
CA ILE A 455 -0.62 19.60 -22.05
C ILE A 455 -0.09 19.87 -20.64
N PHE A 456 -0.51 19.07 -19.66
CA PHE A 456 -0.05 19.19 -18.27
C PHE A 456 1.45 18.89 -18.16
N LYS A 457 1.92 17.79 -18.76
CA LYS A 457 3.33 17.42 -18.78
C LYS A 457 4.20 18.47 -19.48
N THR A 458 3.74 19.01 -20.61
CA THR A 458 4.46 20.07 -21.34
C THR A 458 4.58 21.35 -20.49
N ALA A 459 3.54 21.68 -19.74
CA ALA A 459 3.55 22.81 -18.82
C ALA A 459 4.42 22.59 -17.59
N CYS A 460 4.49 21.34 -17.14
CA CYS A 460 5.09 20.92 -15.88
C CYS A 460 5.96 19.66 -16.10
N PRO A 461 7.12 19.76 -16.77
CA PRO A 461 7.87 18.58 -17.22
C PRO A 461 8.41 17.67 -16.11
N ARG A 462 8.42 18.15 -14.86
CA ARG A 462 8.91 17.43 -13.68
C ARG A 462 7.80 16.84 -12.82
N SER A 463 6.54 17.02 -13.20
CA SER A 463 5.37 16.54 -12.45
C SER A 463 4.71 15.35 -13.14
N TYR A 464 4.07 14.49 -12.36
CA TYR A 464 3.15 13.48 -12.86
C TYR A 464 1.93 14.14 -13.50
N SER A 465 1.47 13.63 -14.63
CA SER A 465 0.33 14.15 -15.38
C SER A 465 -0.76 13.11 -15.66
N TYR A 466 -0.47 11.82 -15.46
CA TYR A 466 -1.43 10.71 -15.50
C TYR A 466 -0.91 9.47 -14.74
N ALA A 467 -1.75 8.45 -14.55
CA ALA A 467 -1.50 7.32 -13.64
C ALA A 467 -0.23 6.48 -13.95
N TYR A 468 0.22 6.45 -15.20
CA TYR A 468 1.43 5.71 -15.60
C TYR A 468 2.47 6.62 -16.24
N ASP A 469 2.52 7.89 -15.81
CA ASP A 469 3.54 8.82 -16.26
C ASP A 469 4.95 8.27 -15.98
N ASP A 470 5.90 8.77 -16.75
CA ASP A 470 7.26 8.27 -16.77
C ASP A 470 7.93 8.32 -15.38
N ALA A 471 8.87 7.40 -15.16
CA ALA A 471 9.66 7.33 -13.94
C ALA A 471 10.61 8.55 -13.74
N THR A 472 10.55 9.58 -14.60
CA THR A 472 11.39 10.79 -14.46
C THR A 472 10.77 11.82 -13.51
N SER A 473 9.55 11.57 -13.03
CA SER A 473 8.77 12.48 -12.20
C SER A 473 8.79 12.13 -10.71
N THR A 474 9.30 10.94 -10.33
CA THR A 474 9.60 10.59 -8.93
C THR A 474 11.06 10.89 -8.60
N PHE A 475 11.28 11.59 -7.50
CA PHE A 475 12.60 11.99 -7.04
C PHE A 475 12.95 11.31 -5.74
N THR A 476 14.25 11.11 -5.51
CA THR A 476 14.76 10.50 -4.29
C THR A 476 15.81 11.35 -3.61
N CYS A 477 15.80 11.37 -2.28
CA CYS A 477 16.83 12.05 -1.49
C CYS A 477 16.93 11.44 -0.10
N THR A 478 18.13 11.24 0.43
CA THR A 478 18.34 10.64 1.75
C THR A 478 18.76 11.71 2.75
N GLY A 479 18.00 11.83 3.85
CA GLY A 479 18.36 12.69 4.98
C GLY A 479 18.31 14.18 4.65
N ALA A 480 17.32 14.61 3.86
CA ALA A 480 17.06 16.01 3.55
C ALA A 480 15.86 16.55 4.32
N ASP A 481 15.85 17.87 4.50
CA ASP A 481 14.65 18.61 4.81
C ASP A 481 13.97 19.04 3.50
N TYR A 482 12.64 19.18 3.48
CA TYR A 482 11.90 19.57 2.28
C TYR A 482 11.14 20.86 2.49
N THR A 483 11.25 21.77 1.53
CA THR A 483 10.42 22.98 1.46
C THR A 483 9.38 22.81 0.36
N ILE A 484 8.11 22.82 0.74
CA ILE A 484 6.98 22.86 -0.20
C ILE A 484 6.55 24.32 -0.33
N THR A 485 6.73 24.90 -1.51
CA THR A 485 6.31 26.28 -1.80
C THR A 485 5.08 26.25 -2.69
N PHE A 486 3.98 26.79 -2.15
CA PHE A 486 2.78 27.11 -2.91
C PHE A 486 2.93 28.49 -3.56
N CYS A 487 2.51 28.62 -4.81
CA CYS A 487 2.65 29.84 -5.61
C CYS A 487 4.09 30.40 -5.65
N PRO A 488 5.10 29.60 -6.04
CA PRO A 488 6.49 30.06 -6.16
C PRO A 488 6.63 31.23 -7.13
N SER A 489 7.52 32.18 -6.83
CA SER A 489 7.84 33.29 -7.73
C SER A 489 8.53 32.80 -9.00
N THR A 490 8.11 33.32 -10.16
CA THR A 490 8.63 32.96 -11.48
C THR A 490 10.02 33.53 -11.80
N THR A 491 10.65 34.24 -10.86
CA THR A 491 11.93 34.95 -11.04
C THR A 491 13.14 34.19 -10.48
N ARG A 492 13.06 32.87 -10.31
CA ARG A 492 14.13 32.06 -9.72
C ARG A 492 15.02 31.40 -10.77
#